data_AF-A0A2G2X582-F1
#
_entry.id   AF-A0A2G2X582-F1
#
_cell.length_a   1.000
_cell.length_b   1.000
_cell.length_c   1.000
_cell.angle_alpha   90.00
_cell.angle_beta   90.00
_cell.angle_gamma   90.00
#
_symmetry.space_group_name_H-M   'P 1'
#
loop_
_entity.id
_entity.type
_entity.pdbx_description
1 polymer ?
#
loop_
_entity_poly.entity_id
_entity_poly.type
_entity_poly.pdbx_seq_one_letter_code
_entity_poly.pdbx_strand_id
1 'polypeptide(L)'
;MVDTHIDIVLQKDMKSYLDSILDGIFERITDDEIGENELSSLQSIVLKLLNHFDNLEKILQLDRFNQILSVMPGSSRTIINMRILSIATRSSYVRDPTTIQFLFEVSRSLHDYIDLSTIKDKENNHCANLIFRFIHMVDYGSDGERHLAFLVQCRGVFGSMSEVKETVVHSSNLLVVKATRSVSNYVTFVKSCIACSEVTIPSIPSHLKQLNLYLETAEVALMAGLVSHSDGLVDSALRCLHSVDLLEGSRMPKDIDGFQSTLCKFCSLIVMIPGNIELGVTSIPRNMFSILSSLSWMLPCVKAKALCALILTVAALSQNNLPYHAIHDEVKGNDSLFYCDQQYLQEFLSFPVVLLQCLIDTILQEPIQAAGANLALDACNAIASSFEVCQGASDICSKLVETAKLSLSSDNKYLQSTVEFLKNRGLIQRGEL
;
A
#
# COMPACT_ATOMS: atom_id res chain seq x y z
N MET A 1 33.09 40.60 1.91
CA MET A 1 32.72 41.60 0.88
C MET A 1 31.89 41.00 -0.25
N VAL A 2 32.24 39.84 -0.82
CA VAL A 2 31.47 39.25 -1.95
C VAL A 2 30.00 38.97 -1.60
N ASP A 3 29.74 38.44 -0.40
CA ASP A 3 28.38 38.11 0.06
C ASP A 3 27.41 39.31 0.07
N THR A 4 27.88 40.49 0.48
CA THR A 4 27.05 41.71 0.47
C THR A 4 26.87 42.32 -0.94
N HIS A 5 27.77 42.02 -1.88
CA HIS A 5 27.67 42.51 -3.26
C HIS A 5 26.72 41.65 -4.10
N ILE A 6 26.56 40.36 -3.77
CA ILE A 6 25.66 39.46 -4.51
C ILE A 6 24.21 39.92 -4.45
N ASP A 7 23.73 40.47 -3.32
CA ASP A 7 22.37 41.00 -3.23
C ASP A 7 22.11 42.11 -4.26
N ILE A 8 23.10 42.99 -4.48
CA ILE A 8 23.01 44.09 -5.46
C ILE A 8 23.07 43.55 -6.90
N VAL A 9 23.87 42.52 -7.14
CA VAL A 9 24.03 41.89 -8.45
C VAL A 9 22.75 41.16 -8.88
N LEU A 10 22.15 40.41 -7.94
CA LEU A 10 20.88 39.71 -8.16
C LEU A 10 19.71 40.68 -8.33
N GLN A 11 19.67 41.79 -7.58
CA GLN A 11 18.63 42.81 -7.77
C GLN A 11 18.69 43.52 -9.13
N LYS A 12 19.86 43.52 -9.79
CA LYS A 12 20.07 44.21 -11.07
C LYS A 12 20.17 43.27 -12.28
N ASP A 13 19.89 41.97 -12.11
CA ASP A 13 19.95 40.94 -13.17
C ASP A 13 21.24 40.95 -14.01
N MET A 14 22.39 41.25 -13.38
CA MET A 14 23.68 41.36 -14.07
C MET A 14 24.33 39.99 -14.31
N LYS A 15 23.78 39.21 -15.25
CA LYS A 15 24.20 37.82 -15.52
C LYS A 15 25.71 37.65 -15.75
N SER A 16 26.31 38.47 -16.62
CA SER A 16 27.76 38.39 -16.91
C SER A 16 28.65 38.66 -15.70
N TYR A 17 28.15 39.46 -14.74
CA TYR A 17 28.86 39.75 -13.51
C TYR A 17 28.69 38.63 -12.48
N LEU A 18 27.52 37.97 -12.46
CA LEU A 18 27.30 36.78 -11.67
C LEU A 18 28.22 35.63 -12.11
N ASP A 19 28.34 35.39 -13.43
CA ASP A 19 29.20 34.34 -13.97
C ASP A 19 30.67 34.59 -13.57
N SER A 20 31.14 35.84 -13.69
CA SER A 20 32.49 36.22 -13.25
C SER A 20 32.71 36.06 -11.74
N ILE A 21 31.68 36.30 -10.91
CA ILE A 21 31.76 36.04 -9.47
C ILE A 21 31.88 34.53 -9.20
N LEU A 22 31.09 33.70 -9.87
CA LEU A 22 31.11 32.25 -9.69
C LEU A 22 32.44 31.63 -10.14
N ASP A 23 33.01 32.10 -11.26
CA ASP A 23 34.36 31.71 -11.69
C ASP A 23 35.42 32.10 -10.64
N GLY A 24 35.39 33.34 -10.14
CA GLY A 24 36.34 33.78 -9.12
C GLY A 24 36.19 33.06 -7.77
N ILE A 25 34.98 32.61 -7.42
CA ILE A 25 34.75 31.74 -6.25
C ILE A 25 35.33 30.35 -6.51
N PHE A 26 35.09 29.78 -7.69
CA PHE A 26 35.57 28.44 -8.05
C PHE A 26 37.10 28.35 -8.08
N GLU A 27 37.79 29.35 -8.65
CA GLU A 27 39.26 29.42 -8.65
C GLU A 27 39.82 29.39 -7.22
N ARG A 28 39.27 30.23 -6.32
CA ARG A 28 39.72 30.29 -4.92
C ARG A 28 39.47 29.02 -4.13
N ILE A 29 38.36 28.32 -4.40
CA ILE A 29 38.08 27.04 -3.73
C ILE A 29 39.02 25.93 -4.21
N THR A 30 39.50 26.02 -5.45
CA THR A 30 40.39 24.98 -6.02
C THR A 30 41.83 25.12 -5.51
N ASP A 31 42.25 26.34 -5.18
CA ASP A 31 43.62 26.65 -4.81
C ASP A 31 43.93 26.53 -3.30
N ASP A 32 42.93 26.63 -2.41
CA ASP A 32 43.12 26.65 -0.94
C ASP A 32 42.17 25.69 -0.17
N GLU A 33 42.60 25.18 0.99
CA GLU A 33 41.70 24.49 1.93
C GLU A 33 40.68 25.48 2.52
N ILE A 34 39.38 25.25 2.26
CA ILE A 34 38.30 26.15 2.68
C ILE A 34 38.20 26.19 4.21
N GLY A 35 38.47 27.35 4.82
CA GLY A 35 38.24 27.57 6.25
C GLY A 35 36.75 27.66 6.62
N GLU A 36 36.37 27.41 7.88
CA GLU A 36 34.96 27.42 8.32
C GLU A 36 34.24 28.77 8.06
N ASN A 37 34.94 29.90 8.19
CA ASN A 37 34.39 31.23 7.91
C ASN A 37 34.12 31.47 6.42
N GLU A 38 34.93 30.87 5.55
CA GLU A 38 34.76 30.96 4.11
C GLU A 38 33.63 30.04 3.64
N LEU A 39 33.51 28.86 4.26
CA LEU A 39 32.42 27.93 4.00
C LEU A 39 31.05 28.51 4.40
N SER A 40 30.95 29.18 5.55
CA SER A 40 29.72 29.86 5.97
C SER A 40 29.35 31.03 5.04
N SER A 41 30.35 31.77 4.56
CA SER A 41 30.16 32.82 3.54
C SER A 41 29.69 32.22 2.21
N LEU A 42 30.30 31.13 1.76
CA LEU A 42 29.91 30.41 0.54
C LEU A 42 28.48 29.86 0.64
N GLN A 43 28.13 29.28 1.79
CA GLN A 43 26.77 28.83 2.06
C GLN A 43 25.77 29.98 1.96
N SER A 44 26.06 31.14 2.58
CA SER A 44 25.21 32.34 2.48
C SER A 44 25.00 32.78 1.03
N ILE A 45 26.09 32.85 0.26
CA ILE A 45 26.07 33.19 -1.16
C ILE A 45 25.18 32.23 -1.96
N VAL A 46 25.39 30.92 -1.83
CA VAL A 46 24.62 29.91 -2.57
C VAL A 46 23.14 29.95 -2.16
N LEU A 47 22.83 30.14 -0.88
CA LEU A 47 21.45 30.30 -0.42
C LEU A 47 20.77 31.53 -1.05
N LYS A 48 21.46 32.66 -1.17
CA LYS A 48 20.93 33.86 -1.83
C LYS A 48 20.63 33.60 -3.30
N LEU A 49 21.52 32.89 -4.01
CA LEU A 49 21.29 32.48 -5.39
C LEU A 49 20.04 31.61 -5.52
N LEU A 50 19.93 30.58 -4.68
CA LEU A 50 18.77 29.67 -4.66
C LEU A 50 17.47 30.41 -4.35
N ASN A 51 17.49 31.38 -3.43
CA ASN A 51 16.32 32.19 -3.07
C ASN A 51 15.90 33.17 -4.16
N HIS A 52 16.84 33.62 -4.99
CA HIS A 52 16.55 34.59 -6.06
C HIS A 52 15.93 33.93 -7.29
N PHE A 53 16.51 32.82 -7.77
CA PHE A 53 16.09 32.25 -9.06
C PHE A 53 14.77 31.46 -8.97
N ASP A 54 14.39 30.94 -7.80
CA ASP A 54 13.15 30.20 -7.47
C ASP A 54 12.73 29.07 -8.44
N ASN A 55 13.51 28.82 -9.49
CA ASN A 55 13.34 27.82 -10.55
C ASN A 55 14.66 27.07 -10.70
N LEU A 56 14.57 25.75 -10.50
CA LEU A 56 15.71 24.83 -10.57
C LEU A 56 16.42 24.85 -11.93
N GLU A 57 15.67 24.94 -13.04
CA GLU A 57 16.27 24.93 -14.39
C GLU A 57 17.20 26.13 -14.60
N LYS A 58 16.82 27.31 -14.10
CA LYS A 58 17.66 28.52 -14.16
C LYS A 58 18.92 28.37 -13.30
N ILE A 59 18.80 27.72 -12.15
CA ILE A 59 19.92 27.46 -11.23
C ILE A 59 20.91 26.50 -11.89
N LEU A 60 20.43 25.44 -12.53
CA LEU A 60 21.28 24.45 -13.20
C LEU A 60 21.98 24.99 -14.45
N GLN A 61 21.50 26.10 -15.01
CA GLN A 61 22.13 26.82 -16.12
C GLN A 61 23.22 27.82 -15.67
N LEU A 62 23.41 28.04 -14.36
CA LEU A 62 24.47 28.90 -13.86
C LEU A 62 25.84 28.21 -14.04
N ASP A 63 26.79 28.95 -14.62
CA ASP A 63 28.14 28.46 -14.80
C ASP A 63 28.79 28.14 -13.45
N ARG A 64 29.59 27.07 -13.41
CA ARG A 64 30.30 26.58 -12.20
C ARG A 64 29.42 26.17 -11.02
N PHE A 65 28.09 26.33 -11.05
CA PHE A 65 27.22 26.02 -9.90
C PHE A 65 27.39 24.58 -9.40
N ASN A 66 27.34 23.59 -10.30
CA ASN A 66 27.51 22.18 -9.93
C ASN A 66 28.91 21.91 -9.34
N GLN A 67 29.93 22.60 -9.83
CA GLN A 67 31.31 22.45 -9.39
C GLN A 67 31.47 23.02 -7.97
N ILE A 68 30.98 24.24 -7.74
CA ILE A 68 30.94 24.89 -6.42
C ILE A 68 30.13 24.04 -5.43
N LEU A 69 29.00 23.50 -5.86
CA LEU A 69 28.19 22.63 -5.03
C LEU A 69 28.98 21.38 -4.61
N SER A 70 29.69 20.72 -5.55
CA SER A 70 30.45 19.48 -5.31
C SER A 70 31.58 19.60 -4.28
N VAL A 71 32.15 20.79 -4.10
CA VAL A 71 33.28 21.04 -3.18
C VAL A 71 32.83 21.42 -1.77
N MET A 72 31.55 21.71 -1.54
CA MET A 72 31.04 22.03 -0.21
C MET A 72 30.93 20.77 0.66
N PRO A 73 31.59 20.70 1.84
CA PRO A 73 31.47 19.57 2.76
C PRO A 73 30.39 19.80 3.84
N GLY A 74 30.05 18.71 4.54
CA GLY A 74 29.38 18.73 5.84
C GLY A 74 27.99 19.37 5.88
N SER A 75 27.67 20.02 7.00
CA SER A 75 26.34 20.60 7.28
C SER A 75 25.95 21.70 6.28
N SER A 76 26.92 22.46 5.76
CA SER A 76 26.67 23.47 4.74
C SER A 76 26.11 22.85 3.46
N ARG A 77 26.66 21.71 3.02
CA ARG A 77 26.15 20.97 1.87
C ARG A 77 24.72 20.47 2.12
N THR A 78 24.44 19.94 3.30
CA THR A 78 23.11 19.47 3.69
C THR A 78 22.07 20.59 3.60
N ILE A 79 22.38 21.78 4.14
CA ILE A 79 21.47 22.95 4.10
C ILE A 79 21.17 23.36 2.65
N ILE A 80 22.19 23.41 1.79
CA ILE A 80 22.03 23.73 0.37
C ILE A 80 21.19 22.68 -0.35
N ASN A 81 21.48 21.39 -0.15
CA ASN A 81 20.73 20.28 -0.75
C ASN A 81 19.25 20.29 -0.33
N MET A 82 18.96 20.54 0.95
CA MET A 82 17.57 20.70 1.43
C MET A 82 16.87 21.84 0.70
N ARG A 83 17.54 22.99 0.52
CA ARG A 83 16.96 24.12 -0.20
C ARG A 83 16.70 23.82 -1.67
N ILE A 84 17.65 23.13 -2.34
CA ILE A 84 17.48 22.68 -3.73
C ILE A 84 16.26 21.78 -3.87
N LEU A 85 16.12 20.74 -3.03
CA LEU A 85 14.93 19.88 -3.04
C LEU A 85 13.66 20.66 -2.69
N SER A 86 13.71 21.60 -1.76
CA SER A 86 12.54 22.44 -1.42
C SER A 86 12.07 23.28 -2.61
N ILE A 87 12.98 23.79 -3.44
CA ILE A 87 12.63 24.51 -4.68
C ILE A 87 12.07 23.52 -5.72
N ALA A 88 12.76 22.39 -5.93
CA ALA A 88 12.36 21.37 -6.88
C ALA A 88 10.93 20.85 -6.58
N THR A 89 10.65 20.59 -5.30
CA THR A 89 9.40 19.98 -4.83
C THR A 89 8.17 20.88 -4.85
N ARG A 90 8.35 22.16 -5.21
CA ARG A 90 7.23 23.09 -5.51
C ARG A 90 6.56 22.78 -6.84
N SER A 91 7.27 22.14 -7.77
CA SER A 91 6.73 21.73 -9.05
C SER A 91 5.77 20.55 -8.87
N SER A 92 4.87 20.33 -9.84
CA SER A 92 3.97 19.17 -9.81
C SER A 92 4.64 17.88 -10.30
N TYR A 93 5.59 17.99 -11.25
CA TYR A 93 6.33 16.86 -11.80
C TYR A 93 7.72 17.29 -12.31
N VAL A 94 8.62 16.32 -12.48
CA VAL A 94 9.94 16.49 -13.10
C VAL A 94 10.11 15.42 -14.19
N ARG A 95 10.38 15.85 -15.43
CA ARG A 95 10.54 14.94 -16.59
C ARG A 95 11.92 14.96 -17.22
N ASP A 96 12.64 16.07 -17.12
CA ASP A 96 13.96 16.21 -17.72
C ASP A 96 14.95 15.24 -17.04
N PRO A 97 15.54 14.28 -17.77
CA PRO A 97 16.37 13.26 -17.14
C PRO A 97 17.65 13.79 -16.50
N THR A 98 18.21 14.89 -17.00
CA THR A 98 19.39 15.53 -16.41
C THR A 98 19.03 16.11 -15.05
N THR A 99 17.90 16.78 -14.96
CA THR A 99 17.34 17.30 -13.71
C THR A 99 17.01 16.17 -12.74
N ILE A 100 16.40 15.08 -13.21
CA ILE A 100 16.11 13.90 -12.36
C ILE A 100 17.40 13.32 -11.78
N GLN A 101 18.44 13.13 -12.60
CA GLN A 101 19.73 12.60 -12.13
C GLN A 101 20.38 13.54 -11.13
N PHE A 102 20.38 14.85 -11.40
CA PHE A 102 20.92 15.84 -10.47
C PHE A 102 20.21 15.79 -9.11
N LEU A 103 18.87 15.78 -9.12
CA LEU A 103 18.07 15.71 -7.90
C LEU A 103 18.27 14.38 -7.17
N PHE A 104 18.49 13.28 -7.90
CA PHE A 104 18.82 11.99 -7.31
C PHE A 104 20.14 12.04 -6.53
N GLU A 105 21.20 12.63 -7.09
CA GLU A 105 22.48 12.79 -6.37
C GLU A 105 22.35 13.73 -5.15
N VAL A 106 21.55 14.79 -5.27
CA VAL A 106 21.23 15.68 -4.14
C VAL A 106 20.50 14.91 -3.03
N SER A 107 19.50 14.10 -3.40
CA SER A 107 18.76 13.25 -2.46
C SER A 107 19.63 12.18 -1.81
N ARG A 108 20.53 11.56 -2.58
CA ARG A 108 21.51 10.58 -2.08
C ARG A 108 22.41 11.20 -1.01
N SER A 109 22.99 12.37 -1.31
CA SER A 109 23.83 13.09 -0.35
C SER A 109 23.09 13.46 0.94
N LEU A 110 21.79 13.76 0.87
CA LEU A 110 20.97 13.98 2.07
C LEU A 110 20.67 12.69 2.83
N HIS A 111 20.42 11.59 2.13
CA HIS A 111 20.18 10.28 2.76
C HIS A 111 21.42 9.77 3.50
N ASP A 112 22.60 9.86 2.88
CA ASP A 112 23.88 9.52 3.50
C ASP A 112 24.11 10.32 4.80
N TYR A 113 23.68 11.60 4.83
CA TYR A 113 23.71 12.42 6.04
C TYR A 113 22.76 11.91 7.13
N ILE A 114 21.51 11.58 6.78
CA ILE A 114 20.51 11.06 7.74
C ILE A 114 21.01 9.77 8.40
N ASP A 115 21.60 8.87 7.62
CA ASP A 115 22.09 7.57 8.09
C ASP A 115 23.22 7.75 9.14
N LEU A 116 24.04 8.79 8.95
CA LEU A 116 25.10 9.16 9.90
C LEU A 116 24.59 9.97 11.11
N SER A 117 23.51 10.74 10.97
CA SER A 117 23.06 11.75 11.94
C SER A 117 21.90 11.29 12.84
N THR A 118 21.97 10.08 13.40
CA THR A 118 20.96 9.43 14.29
C THR A 118 20.53 10.22 15.55
N ILE A 119 20.88 11.51 15.69
CA ILE A 119 20.77 12.34 16.90
C ILE A 119 19.71 13.47 16.78
N LYS A 120 19.08 13.73 15.61
CA LYS A 120 18.08 14.82 15.47
C LYS A 120 16.81 14.44 14.67
N ASP A 121 15.80 13.93 15.38
CA ASP A 121 14.54 13.44 14.81
C ASP A 121 13.80 14.43 13.88
N LYS A 122 13.78 15.74 14.19
CA LYS A 122 13.02 16.72 13.40
C LYS A 122 13.65 17.06 12.05
N GLU A 123 14.97 17.22 12.00
CA GLU A 123 15.72 17.52 10.77
C GLU A 123 15.74 16.30 9.84
N ASN A 124 15.89 15.10 10.41
CA ASN A 124 15.84 13.84 9.68
C ASN A 124 14.48 13.63 9.00
N ASN A 125 13.37 13.93 9.71
CA ASN A 125 12.02 13.84 9.16
C ASN A 125 11.78 14.81 7.99
N HIS A 126 12.34 16.03 8.04
CA HIS A 126 12.19 16.98 6.94
C HIS A 126 12.94 16.51 5.68
N CYS A 127 14.16 16.02 5.82
CA CYS A 127 14.95 15.49 4.70
C CYS A 127 14.26 14.29 4.05
N ALA A 128 13.80 13.35 4.87
CA ALA A 128 13.05 12.19 4.42
C ALA A 128 11.83 12.58 3.58
N ASN A 129 11.05 13.56 4.05
CA ASN A 129 9.89 14.08 3.32
C ASN A 129 10.24 14.72 1.98
N LEU A 130 11.35 15.46 1.90
CA LEU A 130 11.82 16.05 0.64
C LEU A 130 12.26 14.99 -0.38
N ILE A 131 12.99 13.96 0.07
CA ILE A 131 13.38 12.82 -0.77
C ILE A 131 12.14 12.08 -1.28
N PHE A 132 11.22 11.75 -0.38
CA PHE A 132 9.94 11.11 -0.72
C PHE A 132 9.16 11.92 -1.76
N ARG A 133 9.04 13.24 -1.55
CA ARG A 133 8.33 14.13 -2.46
C ARG A 133 8.99 14.19 -3.84
N PHE A 134 10.32 14.22 -3.89
CA PHE A 134 11.06 14.13 -5.15
C PHE A 134 10.76 12.84 -5.91
N ILE A 135 10.85 11.68 -5.25
CA ILE A 135 10.57 10.37 -5.87
C ILE A 135 9.17 10.35 -6.48
N HIS A 136 8.17 10.86 -5.76
CA HIS A 136 6.79 10.95 -6.24
C HIS A 136 6.57 11.90 -7.43
N MET A 137 7.45 12.87 -7.63
CA MET A 137 7.33 13.86 -8.70
C MET A 137 7.96 13.41 -10.01
N VAL A 138 8.85 12.42 -9.98
CA VAL A 138 9.51 11.92 -11.18
C VAL A 138 8.49 11.28 -12.12
N ASP A 139 8.44 11.76 -13.36
CA ASP A 139 7.53 11.26 -14.38
C ASP A 139 8.24 11.15 -15.73
N TYR A 140 8.67 9.94 -16.08
CA TYR A 140 9.25 9.63 -17.39
C TYR A 140 8.21 9.56 -18.54
N GLY A 141 6.94 9.90 -18.29
CA GLY A 141 5.91 9.93 -19.31
C GLY A 141 5.60 8.53 -19.86
N SER A 142 5.78 8.34 -21.16
CA SER A 142 5.53 7.05 -21.82
C SER A 142 6.66 6.03 -21.67
N ASP A 143 7.83 6.45 -21.19
CA ASP A 143 8.99 5.57 -20.99
C ASP A 143 8.90 4.84 -19.64
N GLY A 144 8.11 3.77 -19.63
CA GLY A 144 7.88 2.94 -18.45
C GLY A 144 9.14 2.22 -17.97
N GLU A 145 10.00 1.76 -18.88
CA GLU A 145 11.23 1.02 -18.52
C GLU A 145 12.22 1.91 -17.78
N ARG A 146 12.40 3.14 -18.26
CA ARG A 146 13.25 4.12 -17.56
C ARG A 146 12.67 4.52 -16.21
N HIS A 147 11.35 4.62 -16.11
CA HIS A 147 10.68 4.85 -14.82
C HIS A 147 10.95 3.69 -13.85
N LEU A 148 10.78 2.45 -14.30
CA LEU A 148 11.06 1.26 -13.46
C LEU A 148 12.54 1.22 -13.04
N ALA A 149 13.47 1.51 -13.96
CA ALA A 149 14.89 1.56 -13.64
C ALA A 149 15.22 2.61 -12.56
N PHE A 150 14.55 3.77 -12.60
CA PHE A 150 14.65 4.78 -11.55
C PHE A 150 14.12 4.27 -10.20
N LEU A 151 12.95 3.60 -10.17
CA LEU A 151 12.40 3.03 -8.94
C LEU A 151 13.32 1.95 -8.33
N VAL A 152 13.93 1.11 -9.16
CA VAL A 152 14.92 0.11 -8.72
C VAL A 152 16.15 0.79 -8.12
N GLN A 153 16.63 1.88 -8.72
CA GLN A 153 17.72 2.67 -8.16
C GLN A 153 17.33 3.32 -6.81
N CYS A 154 16.12 3.89 -6.71
CA CYS A 154 15.60 4.42 -5.45
C CYS A 154 15.54 3.34 -4.36
N ARG A 155 15.07 2.13 -4.68
CA ARG A 155 15.07 1.00 -3.73
C ARG A 155 16.48 0.65 -3.26
N GLY A 156 17.46 0.67 -4.17
CA GLY A 156 18.85 0.36 -3.87
C GLY A 156 19.53 1.39 -2.98
N VAL A 157 19.35 2.68 -3.28
CA VAL A 157 20.00 3.78 -2.55
C VAL A 157 19.27 4.10 -1.24
N PHE A 158 17.95 4.24 -1.27
CA PHE A 158 17.14 4.66 -0.12
C PHE A 158 16.52 3.46 0.63
N GLY A 159 17.12 2.28 0.52
CA GLY A 159 16.58 1.02 1.03
C GLY A 159 16.41 0.94 2.55
N SER A 160 17.00 1.85 3.34
CA SER A 160 16.74 1.94 4.78
C SER A 160 15.40 2.60 5.11
N MET A 161 14.80 3.34 4.17
CA MET A 161 13.54 4.07 4.36
C MET A 161 12.33 3.21 3.98
N SER A 162 11.49 2.85 4.96
CA SER A 162 10.27 2.04 4.72
C SER A 162 9.31 2.67 3.71
N GLU A 163 9.12 3.98 3.80
CA GLU A 163 8.19 4.76 3.00
C GLU A 163 8.62 4.77 1.52
N VAL A 164 9.92 4.72 1.25
CA VAL A 164 10.43 4.64 -0.13
C VAL A 164 10.15 3.26 -0.71
N LYS A 165 10.29 2.18 0.07
CA LYS A 165 9.92 0.82 -0.38
C LYS A 165 8.44 0.73 -0.73
N GLU A 166 7.56 1.27 0.12
CA GLU A 166 6.13 1.35 -0.14
C GLU A 166 5.84 2.14 -1.44
N THR A 167 6.49 3.29 -1.61
CA THR A 167 6.38 4.12 -2.83
C THR A 167 6.81 3.37 -4.08
N VAL A 168 7.92 2.62 -4.01
CA VAL A 168 8.42 1.81 -5.13
C VAL A 168 7.40 0.74 -5.52
N VAL A 169 6.76 0.06 -4.56
CA VAL A 169 5.72 -0.93 -4.83
C VAL A 169 4.51 -0.28 -5.50
N HIS A 170 3.94 0.77 -4.90
CA HIS A 170 2.78 1.46 -5.46
C HIS A 170 3.05 2.04 -6.86
N SER A 171 4.23 2.62 -7.07
CA SER A 171 4.63 3.19 -8.36
C SER A 171 4.83 2.09 -9.41
N SER A 172 5.42 0.95 -9.02
CA SER A 172 5.56 -0.21 -9.91
C SER A 172 4.21 -0.80 -10.30
N ASN A 173 3.28 -0.92 -9.34
CA ASN A 173 1.91 -1.34 -9.59
C ASN A 173 1.18 -0.37 -10.53
N LEU A 174 1.35 0.94 -10.34
CA LEU A 174 0.78 1.96 -11.21
C LEU A 174 1.34 1.88 -12.64
N LEU A 175 2.62 1.57 -12.81
CA LEU A 175 3.22 1.35 -14.14
C LEU A 175 2.54 0.18 -14.86
N VAL A 176 2.24 -0.92 -14.16
CA VAL A 176 1.47 -2.03 -14.72
C VAL A 176 0.08 -1.58 -15.14
N VAL A 177 -0.66 -0.88 -14.27
CA VAL A 177 -2.01 -0.39 -14.59
C VAL A 177 -2.01 0.54 -15.80
N LYS A 178 -0.98 1.38 -15.96
CA LYS A 178 -0.82 2.24 -17.14
C LYS A 178 -0.51 1.41 -18.40
N ALA A 179 0.35 0.41 -18.27
CA ALA A 179 0.75 -0.45 -19.37
C ALA A 179 -0.40 -1.33 -19.88
N THR A 180 -1.21 -1.91 -18.98
CA THR A 180 -2.36 -2.76 -19.35
C THR A 180 -3.50 -1.99 -20.02
N ARG A 181 -3.57 -0.67 -19.83
CA ARG A 181 -4.50 0.22 -20.55
C ARG A 181 -4.00 0.64 -21.93
N SER A 182 -2.71 0.46 -22.22
CA SER A 182 -2.14 0.75 -23.53
C SER A 182 -2.36 -0.44 -24.48
N VAL A 183 -2.56 -0.16 -25.77
CA VAL A 183 -2.76 -1.20 -26.82
C VAL A 183 -1.47 -2.01 -27.07
N SER A 184 -0.32 -1.53 -26.59
CA SER A 184 0.98 -2.18 -26.72
C SER A 184 1.20 -3.22 -25.62
N ASN A 185 1.20 -4.51 -25.98
CA ASN A 185 1.34 -5.62 -25.04
C ASN A 185 2.82 -5.83 -24.61
N TYR A 186 3.26 -5.15 -23.55
CA TYR A 186 4.62 -5.30 -22.99
C TYR A 186 4.66 -6.30 -21.82
N VAL A 187 4.35 -7.57 -22.09
CA VAL A 187 4.31 -8.64 -21.06
C VAL A 187 5.59 -8.69 -20.23
N THR A 188 6.76 -8.54 -20.86
CA THR A 188 8.05 -8.56 -20.15
C THR A 188 8.19 -7.40 -19.16
N PHE A 189 7.85 -6.18 -19.59
CA PHE A 189 7.89 -5.00 -18.73
C PHE A 189 6.94 -5.14 -17.54
N VAL A 190 5.71 -5.59 -17.79
CA VAL A 190 4.72 -5.84 -16.74
C VAL A 190 5.23 -6.86 -15.71
N LYS A 191 5.81 -7.98 -16.18
CA LYS A 191 6.45 -8.97 -15.29
C LYS A 191 7.59 -8.35 -14.49
N SER A 192 8.42 -7.50 -15.09
CA SER A 192 9.50 -6.81 -14.38
C SER A 192 8.99 -5.85 -13.30
N CYS A 193 7.89 -5.14 -13.54
CA CYS A 193 7.24 -4.30 -12.52
C CYS A 193 6.72 -5.13 -11.35
N ILE A 194 5.98 -6.22 -11.62
CA ILE A 194 5.46 -7.11 -10.57
C ILE A 194 6.61 -7.76 -9.79
N ALA A 195 7.64 -8.26 -10.47
CA ALA A 195 8.81 -8.83 -9.81
C ALA A 195 9.53 -7.79 -8.92
N CYS A 196 9.59 -6.52 -9.35
CA CYS A 196 10.12 -5.45 -8.52
C CYS A 196 9.30 -5.28 -7.22
N SER A 197 7.97 -5.33 -7.29
CA SER A 197 7.11 -5.33 -6.10
C SER A 197 7.35 -6.57 -5.23
N GLU A 198 7.35 -7.78 -5.80
CA GLU A 198 7.55 -9.06 -5.11
C GLU A 198 8.85 -9.11 -4.28
N VAL A 199 9.96 -8.59 -4.83
CA VAL A 199 11.24 -8.58 -4.10
C VAL A 199 11.35 -7.43 -3.09
N THR A 200 10.52 -6.39 -3.23
CA THR A 200 10.56 -5.20 -2.36
C THR A 200 9.73 -5.41 -1.10
N ILE A 201 8.52 -5.97 -1.22
CA ILE A 201 7.56 -6.11 -0.11
C ILE A 201 8.15 -6.82 1.12
N PRO A 202 8.86 -7.96 1.01
CA PRO A 202 9.43 -8.67 2.18
C PRO A 202 10.39 -7.81 3.02
N SER A 203 10.98 -6.77 2.43
CA SER A 203 11.94 -5.89 3.11
C SER A 203 11.30 -4.75 3.92
N ILE A 204 9.96 -4.65 3.90
CA ILE A 204 9.19 -3.66 4.66
C ILE A 204 8.96 -4.18 6.08
N PRO A 205 9.27 -3.43 7.16
CA PRO A 205 9.20 -3.96 8.53
C PRO A 205 7.80 -4.36 9.03
N SER A 206 6.75 -3.64 8.63
CA SER A 206 5.39 -3.87 9.14
C SER A 206 4.65 -4.95 8.35
N HIS A 207 4.28 -6.04 9.01
CA HIS A 207 3.49 -7.13 8.39
C HIS A 207 2.11 -6.66 7.91
N LEU A 208 1.46 -5.72 8.61
CA LEU A 208 0.17 -5.19 8.14
C LEU A 208 0.34 -4.45 6.80
N LYS A 209 1.41 -3.66 6.65
CA LYS A 209 1.74 -3.00 5.39
C LYS A 209 2.09 -4.02 4.30
N GLN A 210 2.91 -5.02 4.62
CA GLN A 210 3.23 -6.11 3.70
C GLN A 210 1.96 -6.81 3.20
N LEU A 211 1.05 -7.19 4.10
CA LEU A 211 -0.22 -7.84 3.76
C LEU A 211 -1.02 -7.01 2.76
N ASN A 212 -1.20 -5.71 3.03
CA ASN A 212 -1.91 -4.81 2.12
C ASN A 212 -1.25 -4.71 0.74
N LEU A 213 0.08 -4.59 0.71
CA LEU A 213 0.85 -4.49 -0.53
C LEU A 213 0.84 -5.79 -1.34
N TYR A 214 0.90 -6.96 -0.68
CA TYR A 214 0.75 -8.24 -1.37
C TYR A 214 -0.62 -8.36 -2.03
N LEU A 215 -1.70 -7.99 -1.32
CA LEU A 215 -3.06 -8.05 -1.88
C LEU A 215 -3.27 -7.06 -3.03
N GLU A 216 -2.78 -5.83 -2.90
CA GLU A 216 -2.80 -4.85 -4.00
C GLU A 216 -2.00 -5.35 -5.21
N THR A 217 -0.81 -5.86 -4.99
CA THR A 217 0.06 -6.34 -6.08
C THR A 217 -0.54 -7.59 -6.75
N ALA A 218 -1.17 -8.48 -5.99
CA ALA A 218 -1.86 -9.66 -6.53
C ALA A 218 -3.03 -9.26 -7.43
N GLU A 219 -3.84 -8.29 -7.01
CA GLU A 219 -4.93 -7.73 -7.81
C GLU A 219 -4.42 -7.13 -9.14
N VAL A 220 -3.31 -6.38 -9.08
CA VAL A 220 -2.68 -5.80 -10.27
C VAL A 220 -2.08 -6.88 -11.19
N ALA A 221 -1.46 -7.92 -10.62
CA ALA A 221 -0.96 -9.06 -11.39
C ALA A 221 -2.11 -9.80 -12.10
N LEU A 222 -3.24 -10.01 -11.41
CA LEU A 222 -4.42 -10.65 -11.98
C LEU A 222 -5.05 -9.83 -13.12
N MET A 223 -5.17 -8.51 -12.93
CA MET A 223 -5.60 -7.57 -13.98
C MET A 223 -4.68 -7.60 -15.20
N ALA A 224 -3.41 -7.95 -15.02
CA ALA A 224 -2.43 -8.08 -16.09
C ALA A 224 -2.32 -9.49 -16.69
N GLY A 225 -3.20 -10.42 -16.30
CA GLY A 225 -3.16 -11.80 -16.79
C GLY A 225 -2.06 -12.68 -16.17
N LEU A 226 -1.35 -12.20 -15.15
CA LEU A 226 -0.24 -12.91 -14.51
C LEU A 226 -0.71 -13.78 -13.32
N VAL A 227 -1.50 -14.80 -13.61
CA VAL A 227 -2.13 -15.68 -12.60
C VAL A 227 -1.11 -16.31 -11.65
N SER A 228 0.02 -16.81 -12.15
CA SER A 228 1.05 -17.45 -11.31
C SER A 228 1.71 -16.49 -10.32
N HIS A 229 1.87 -15.22 -10.71
CA HIS A 229 2.38 -14.19 -9.80
C HIS A 229 1.32 -13.84 -8.75
N SER A 230 0.06 -13.66 -9.16
CA SER A 230 -1.05 -13.44 -8.23
C SER A 230 -1.14 -14.55 -7.19
N ASP A 231 -1.03 -15.82 -7.59
CA ASP A 231 -1.04 -16.97 -6.70
C ASP A 231 0.10 -16.91 -5.66
N GLY A 232 1.35 -16.71 -6.11
CA GLY A 232 2.50 -16.58 -5.20
C GLY A 232 2.42 -15.38 -4.25
N LEU A 233 1.84 -14.26 -4.70
CA LEU A 233 1.59 -13.07 -3.88
C LEU A 233 0.51 -13.32 -2.82
N VAL A 234 -0.55 -14.04 -3.16
CA VAL A 234 -1.62 -14.45 -2.23
C VAL A 234 -1.11 -15.42 -1.17
N ASP A 235 -0.28 -16.36 -1.60
CA ASP A 235 0.43 -17.27 -0.71
C ASP A 235 1.32 -16.50 0.30
N SER A 236 1.99 -15.46 -0.18
CA SER A 236 2.79 -14.57 0.64
C SER A 236 1.93 -13.72 1.58
N ALA A 237 0.75 -13.27 1.11
CA ALA A 237 -0.24 -12.59 1.94
C ALA A 237 -0.77 -13.50 3.06
N LEU A 238 -1.06 -14.78 2.79
CA LEU A 238 -1.46 -15.75 3.82
C LEU A 238 -0.37 -15.92 4.89
N ARG A 239 0.89 -16.11 4.47
CA ARG A 239 2.02 -16.22 5.42
C ARG A 239 2.19 -14.94 6.23
N CYS A 240 2.03 -13.79 5.59
CA CYS A 240 2.12 -12.49 6.25
C CYS A 240 1.00 -12.29 7.28
N LEU A 241 -0.24 -12.67 6.95
CA LEU A 241 -1.40 -12.61 7.84
C LEU A 241 -1.16 -13.36 9.15
N HIS A 242 -0.50 -14.52 9.10
CA HIS A 242 -0.15 -15.29 10.30
C HIS A 242 0.83 -14.54 11.23
N SER A 243 1.67 -13.67 10.66
CA SER A 243 2.67 -12.87 11.38
C SER A 243 2.19 -11.46 11.74
N VAL A 244 0.97 -11.07 11.38
CA VAL A 244 0.42 -9.78 11.78
C VAL A 244 0.23 -9.78 13.29
N ASP A 245 0.86 -8.80 13.94
CA ASP A 245 0.63 -8.46 15.33
C ASP A 245 0.21 -6.98 15.39
N LEU A 246 -1.08 -6.73 15.60
CA LEU A 246 -1.59 -5.35 15.71
C LEU A 246 -1.18 -4.67 17.01
N LEU A 247 -0.59 -5.41 17.97
CA LEU A 247 -0.18 -4.86 19.23
C LEU A 247 1.20 -4.20 19.14
N GLU A 248 2.15 -4.60 18.29
CA GLU A 248 3.50 -3.98 18.15
C GLU A 248 4.08 -3.37 19.47
N GLY A 249 3.95 -4.09 20.61
CA GLY A 249 4.39 -3.60 21.94
C GLY A 249 3.52 -2.54 22.63
N SER A 250 2.43 -2.09 22.01
CA SER A 250 1.34 -1.28 22.55
C SER A 250 0.30 -2.14 23.28
N ARG A 251 -0.44 -1.53 24.22
CA ARG A 251 -1.59 -2.16 24.87
C ARG A 251 -2.83 -2.21 23.98
N MET A 252 -2.94 -1.34 22.97
CA MET A 252 -4.12 -1.21 22.12
C MET A 252 -3.76 -1.35 20.64
N PRO A 253 -4.58 -2.09 19.86
CA PRO A 253 -4.40 -2.20 18.42
C PRO A 253 -4.53 -0.83 17.74
N LYS A 254 -3.56 -0.48 16.88
CA LYS A 254 -3.52 0.86 16.27
C LYS A 254 -4.48 1.05 15.08
N ASP A 255 -4.95 -0.03 14.45
CA ASP A 255 -5.78 0.05 13.24
C ASP A 255 -6.65 -1.21 13.02
N ILE A 256 -7.66 -1.40 13.90
CA ILE A 256 -8.57 -2.55 13.81
C ILE A 256 -9.45 -2.48 12.57
N ASP A 257 -9.99 -1.29 12.27
CA ASP A 257 -10.90 -1.08 11.15
C ASP A 257 -10.18 -1.24 9.82
N GLY A 258 -8.95 -0.72 9.69
CA GLY A 258 -8.11 -0.94 8.52
C GLY A 258 -7.79 -2.41 8.32
N PHE A 259 -7.41 -3.14 9.38
CA PHE A 259 -7.17 -4.58 9.30
C PHE A 259 -8.43 -5.37 8.91
N GLN A 260 -9.59 -5.03 9.47
CA GLN A 260 -10.86 -5.63 9.09
C GLN A 260 -11.17 -5.41 7.61
N SER A 261 -10.93 -4.19 7.10
CA SER A 261 -11.06 -3.86 5.68
C SER A 261 -10.12 -4.70 4.82
N THR A 262 -8.85 -4.88 5.24
CA THR A 262 -7.88 -5.74 4.57
C THR A 262 -8.36 -7.19 4.48
N LEU A 263 -8.93 -7.75 5.56
CA LEU A 263 -9.48 -9.11 5.56
C LEU A 263 -10.66 -9.24 4.59
N CYS A 264 -11.57 -8.27 4.57
CA CYS A 264 -12.69 -8.26 3.62
C CYS A 264 -12.19 -8.14 2.17
N LYS A 265 -11.16 -7.32 1.92
CA LYS A 265 -10.50 -7.22 0.61
C LYS A 265 -9.89 -8.56 0.21
N PHE A 266 -9.21 -9.24 1.14
CA PHE A 266 -8.63 -10.55 0.88
C PHE A 266 -9.71 -11.56 0.48
N CYS A 267 -10.76 -11.69 1.29
CA CYS A 267 -11.94 -12.52 0.97
C CYS A 267 -12.50 -12.22 -0.42
N SER A 268 -12.62 -10.94 -0.79
CA SER A 268 -13.12 -10.55 -2.11
C SER A 268 -12.18 -10.94 -3.25
N LEU A 269 -10.86 -10.77 -3.06
CA LEU A 269 -9.87 -11.15 -4.07
C LEU A 269 -9.85 -12.66 -4.34
N ILE A 270 -10.08 -13.50 -3.32
CA ILE A 270 -10.10 -14.98 -3.45
C ILE A 270 -11.10 -15.43 -4.52
N VAL A 271 -12.23 -14.75 -4.68
CA VAL A 271 -13.25 -15.12 -5.68
C VAL A 271 -12.71 -15.08 -7.10
N MET A 272 -11.82 -14.13 -7.41
CA MET A 272 -11.27 -13.95 -8.76
C MET A 272 -10.04 -14.83 -9.05
N ILE A 273 -9.42 -15.40 -8.02
CA ILE A 273 -8.19 -16.17 -8.18
C ILE A 273 -8.55 -17.58 -8.67
N PRO A 274 -7.98 -18.03 -9.80
CA PRO A 274 -8.11 -19.41 -10.25
C PRO A 274 -7.66 -20.40 -9.17
N GLY A 275 -8.52 -21.35 -8.83
CA GLY A 275 -8.26 -22.38 -7.84
C GLY A 275 -7.18 -23.36 -8.31
N ASN A 276 -6.44 -23.91 -7.36
CA ASN A 276 -5.45 -24.94 -7.63
C ASN A 276 -6.16 -26.26 -7.94
N ILE A 277 -5.87 -26.87 -9.09
CA ILE A 277 -6.51 -28.10 -9.55
C ILE A 277 -6.17 -29.30 -8.63
N GLU A 278 -4.99 -29.31 -8.02
CA GLU A 278 -4.53 -30.40 -7.15
C GLU A 278 -5.04 -30.25 -5.71
N LEU A 279 -5.05 -29.02 -5.18
CA LEU A 279 -5.44 -28.74 -3.79
C LEU A 279 -6.93 -28.43 -3.62
N GLY A 280 -7.64 -28.19 -4.73
CA GLY A 280 -9.03 -27.76 -4.73
C GLY A 280 -9.20 -26.26 -4.58
N VAL A 281 -10.38 -25.77 -4.98
CA VAL A 281 -10.75 -24.35 -4.91
C VAL A 281 -10.86 -23.84 -3.47
N THR A 282 -11.17 -24.72 -2.52
CA THR A 282 -11.34 -24.32 -1.11
C THR A 282 -10.01 -24.21 -0.36
N SER A 283 -8.88 -24.52 -1.00
CA SER A 283 -7.55 -24.46 -0.38
C SER A 283 -7.23 -23.10 0.26
N ILE A 284 -7.33 -22.01 -0.51
CA ILE A 284 -7.07 -20.64 -0.03
C ILE A 284 -8.02 -20.26 1.12
N PRO A 285 -9.37 -20.36 1.00
CA PRO A 285 -10.25 -19.98 2.09
C PRO A 285 -10.11 -20.90 3.33
N ARG A 286 -9.76 -22.19 3.17
CA ARG A 286 -9.44 -23.08 4.29
C ARG A 286 -8.16 -22.66 5.01
N ASN A 287 -7.12 -22.29 4.27
CA ASN A 287 -5.88 -21.77 4.86
C ASN A 287 -6.15 -20.47 5.62
N MET A 288 -6.91 -19.54 5.03
CA MET A 288 -7.33 -18.32 5.70
C MET A 288 -8.11 -18.61 6.99
N PHE A 289 -9.08 -19.54 6.96
CA PHE A 289 -9.81 -19.97 8.16
C PHE A 289 -8.90 -20.55 9.24
N SER A 290 -7.96 -21.41 8.86
CA SER A 290 -7.00 -22.01 9.78
C SER A 290 -6.15 -20.95 10.48
N ILE A 291 -5.69 -19.95 9.74
CA ILE A 291 -4.91 -18.83 10.29
C ILE A 291 -5.79 -17.99 11.23
N LEU A 292 -6.97 -17.55 10.78
CA LEU A 292 -7.90 -16.79 11.64
C LEU A 292 -8.28 -17.53 12.92
N SER A 293 -8.29 -18.87 12.87
CA SER A 293 -8.54 -19.72 14.02
C SER A 293 -7.36 -19.77 15.00
N SER A 294 -6.13 -19.67 14.51
CA SER A 294 -4.91 -19.73 15.33
C SER A 294 -4.51 -18.38 15.95
N LEU A 295 -4.99 -17.25 15.42
CA LEU A 295 -4.68 -15.90 15.94
C LEU A 295 -5.37 -15.66 17.28
N SER A 296 -4.65 -15.92 18.38
CA SER A 296 -5.15 -15.76 19.75
C SER A 296 -5.37 -14.30 20.18
N TRP A 297 -4.67 -13.35 19.55
CA TRP A 297 -4.79 -11.93 19.86
C TRP A 297 -6.03 -11.27 19.24
N MET A 298 -6.68 -11.93 18.27
CA MET A 298 -7.78 -11.37 17.50
C MET A 298 -9.05 -11.26 18.37
N LEU A 299 -9.63 -10.05 18.43
CA LEU A 299 -10.87 -9.82 19.17
C LEU A 299 -12.04 -10.62 18.53
N PRO A 300 -12.99 -11.14 19.35
CA PRO A 300 -14.13 -11.88 18.84
C PRO A 300 -14.92 -11.12 17.76
N CYS A 301 -15.15 -9.83 17.95
CA CYS A 301 -15.82 -8.98 16.97
C CYS A 301 -15.14 -8.91 15.59
N VAL A 302 -13.80 -8.85 15.55
CA VAL A 302 -13.02 -8.84 14.31
C VAL A 302 -13.07 -10.22 13.65
N LYS A 303 -12.88 -11.26 14.45
CA LYS A 303 -12.92 -12.64 13.98
C LYS A 303 -14.29 -13.02 13.41
N ALA A 304 -15.37 -12.65 14.08
CA ALA A 304 -16.73 -12.90 13.62
C ALA A 304 -17.01 -12.22 12.27
N LYS A 305 -16.61 -10.96 12.11
CA LYS A 305 -16.75 -10.24 10.81
C LYS A 305 -15.92 -10.89 9.70
N ALA A 306 -14.68 -11.31 10.00
CA ALA A 306 -13.85 -12.03 9.04
C ALA A 306 -14.47 -13.38 8.64
N LEU A 307 -15.03 -14.13 9.58
CA LEU A 307 -15.76 -15.38 9.31
C LEU A 307 -17.02 -15.14 8.47
N CYS A 308 -17.78 -14.08 8.72
CA CYS A 308 -18.91 -13.69 7.85
C CYS A 308 -18.45 -13.40 6.42
N ALA A 309 -17.36 -12.64 6.24
CA ALA A 309 -16.79 -12.39 4.92
C ALA A 309 -16.32 -13.67 4.23
N LEU A 310 -15.75 -14.61 4.99
CA LEU A 310 -15.32 -15.90 4.46
C LEU A 310 -16.51 -16.79 4.05
N ILE A 311 -17.60 -16.80 4.81
CA ILE A 311 -18.85 -17.48 4.44
C ILE A 311 -19.39 -16.92 3.12
N LEU A 312 -19.45 -15.59 2.97
CA LEU A 312 -19.87 -14.95 1.73
C LEU A 312 -18.95 -15.30 0.55
N THR A 313 -17.64 -15.42 0.80
CA THR A 313 -16.64 -15.82 -0.21
C THR A 313 -16.86 -17.26 -0.67
N VAL A 314 -17.03 -18.18 0.27
CA VAL A 314 -17.30 -19.60 -0.01
C VAL A 314 -18.63 -19.74 -0.75
N ALA A 315 -19.65 -18.99 -0.38
CA ALA A 315 -20.93 -18.96 -1.07
C ALA A 315 -20.81 -18.38 -2.48
N ALA A 316 -20.01 -17.33 -2.68
CA ALA A 316 -19.72 -16.76 -4.00
C ALA A 316 -19.03 -17.78 -4.92
N LEU A 317 -18.03 -18.50 -4.39
CA LEU A 317 -17.34 -19.56 -5.12
C LEU A 317 -18.28 -20.73 -5.47
N SER A 318 -19.29 -21.05 -4.65
CA SER A 318 -20.23 -22.13 -4.98
C SER A 318 -21.25 -21.79 -6.08
N GLN A 319 -21.28 -20.55 -6.59
CA GLN A 319 -22.25 -20.16 -7.60
C GLN A 319 -21.85 -20.67 -8.99
N ASN A 320 -22.84 -21.04 -9.80
CA ASN A 320 -22.64 -21.45 -11.19
C ASN A 320 -22.03 -20.34 -12.07
N ASN A 321 -22.20 -19.09 -11.67
CA ASN A 321 -21.58 -17.92 -12.28
C ASN A 321 -21.09 -17.05 -11.14
N LEU A 322 -19.79 -16.71 -11.13
CA LEU A 322 -19.23 -15.89 -10.07
C LEU A 322 -19.83 -14.48 -10.12
N PRO A 323 -19.96 -13.81 -8.96
CA PRO A 323 -20.52 -12.46 -8.90
C PRO A 323 -19.64 -11.41 -9.60
N TYR A 324 -18.36 -11.69 -9.79
CA TYR A 324 -17.39 -10.85 -10.48
C TYR A 324 -16.17 -11.68 -10.90
N HIS A 325 -15.44 -11.18 -11.89
CA HIS A 325 -14.29 -11.84 -12.52
C HIS A 325 -13.13 -10.87 -12.67
N ALA A 326 -11.93 -11.43 -12.89
CA ALA A 326 -10.79 -10.64 -13.33
C ALA A 326 -11.10 -9.94 -14.67
N ILE A 327 -10.58 -8.72 -14.84
CA ILE A 327 -10.83 -7.89 -16.03
C ILE A 327 -10.15 -8.48 -17.29
N HIS A 328 -9.06 -9.22 -17.12
CA HIS A 328 -8.27 -9.75 -18.22
C HIS A 328 -8.93 -11.02 -18.82
N ASP A 329 -9.29 -10.99 -20.10
CA ASP A 329 -10.10 -12.03 -20.77
C ASP A 329 -9.52 -13.46 -20.73
N GLU A 330 -8.19 -13.56 -20.65
CA GLU A 330 -7.48 -14.84 -20.56
C GLU A 330 -7.51 -15.46 -19.16
N VAL A 331 -7.84 -14.68 -18.13
CA VAL A 331 -7.98 -15.17 -16.76
C VAL A 331 -9.38 -15.77 -16.61
N LYS A 332 -9.46 -17.10 -16.66
CA LYS A 332 -10.72 -17.82 -16.44
C LYS A 332 -11.05 -17.93 -14.96
N GLY A 333 -12.27 -17.57 -14.59
CA GLY A 333 -12.80 -17.74 -13.24
C GLY A 333 -13.09 -19.20 -12.90
N ASN A 334 -13.29 -19.46 -11.61
CA ASN A 334 -13.52 -20.81 -11.10
C ASN A 334 -14.83 -21.45 -11.58
N ASP A 335 -15.85 -20.64 -11.84
CA ASP A 335 -17.10 -21.06 -12.49
C ASP A 335 -16.89 -21.59 -13.91
N SER A 336 -15.89 -21.09 -14.62
CA SER A 336 -15.50 -21.62 -15.94
C SER A 336 -14.52 -22.79 -15.84
N LEU A 337 -13.57 -22.74 -14.91
CA LEU A 337 -12.50 -23.75 -14.79
C LEU A 337 -13.01 -25.07 -14.20
N PHE A 338 -13.90 -25.00 -13.22
CA PHE A 338 -14.46 -26.16 -12.51
C PHE A 338 -15.93 -26.40 -12.88
N TYR A 339 -16.36 -25.90 -14.04
CA TYR A 339 -17.72 -26.06 -14.51
C TYR A 339 -18.15 -27.54 -14.51
N CYS A 340 -19.26 -27.85 -13.84
CA CYS A 340 -19.80 -29.21 -13.68
C CYS A 340 -18.86 -30.23 -12.98
N ASP A 341 -17.82 -29.79 -12.28
CA ASP A 341 -17.01 -30.69 -11.46
C ASP A 341 -17.76 -31.05 -10.17
N GLN A 342 -18.02 -32.35 -9.95
CA GLN A 342 -18.70 -32.80 -8.74
C GLN A 342 -17.81 -32.72 -7.50
N GLN A 343 -16.49 -32.90 -7.63
CA GLN A 343 -15.55 -32.78 -6.51
C GLN A 343 -15.53 -31.34 -5.98
N TYR A 344 -15.60 -30.36 -6.90
CA TYR A 344 -15.75 -28.94 -6.59
C TYR A 344 -16.97 -28.68 -5.68
N LEU A 345 -18.14 -29.18 -6.06
CA LEU A 345 -19.36 -28.98 -5.27
C LEU A 345 -19.30 -29.67 -3.90
N GLN A 346 -18.64 -30.84 -3.81
CA GLN A 346 -18.49 -31.57 -2.53
C GLN A 346 -17.61 -30.83 -1.53
N GLU A 347 -16.58 -30.10 -1.97
CA GLU A 347 -15.75 -29.29 -1.07
C GLU A 347 -16.57 -28.23 -0.32
N PHE A 348 -17.61 -27.70 -0.98
CA PHE A 348 -18.50 -26.67 -0.44
C PHE A 348 -19.61 -27.20 0.46
N LEU A 349 -19.80 -28.52 0.59
CA LEU A 349 -20.79 -29.07 1.51
C LEU A 349 -20.26 -29.19 2.94
N SER A 350 -18.98 -29.54 3.09
CA SER A 350 -18.39 -29.80 4.42
C SER A 350 -17.84 -28.55 5.09
N PHE A 351 -17.22 -27.65 4.32
CA PHE A 351 -16.50 -26.50 4.88
C PHE A 351 -17.42 -25.48 5.57
N PRO A 352 -18.58 -25.09 5.00
CA PRO A 352 -19.41 -24.07 5.62
C PRO A 352 -19.94 -24.47 7.00
N VAL A 353 -20.18 -25.76 7.25
CA VAL A 353 -20.61 -26.25 8.56
C VAL A 353 -19.59 -25.90 9.64
N VAL A 354 -18.30 -26.08 9.35
CA VAL A 354 -17.20 -25.76 10.27
C VAL A 354 -17.09 -24.24 10.48
N LEU A 355 -17.22 -23.45 9.40
CA LEU A 355 -17.22 -21.99 9.47
C LEU A 355 -18.36 -21.45 10.33
N LEU A 356 -19.57 -21.96 10.12
CA LEU A 356 -20.77 -21.55 10.88
C LEU A 356 -20.63 -21.87 12.37
N GLN A 357 -20.15 -23.07 12.70
CA GLN A 357 -19.93 -23.44 14.09
C GLN A 357 -18.91 -22.51 14.75
N CYS A 358 -17.78 -22.25 14.10
CA CYS A 358 -16.76 -21.33 14.61
C CYS A 358 -17.29 -19.89 14.77
N LEU A 359 -18.13 -19.43 13.84
CA LEU A 359 -18.76 -18.11 13.91
C LEU A 359 -19.68 -18.00 15.13
N ILE A 360 -20.54 -18.99 15.35
CA ILE A 360 -21.44 -19.02 16.51
C ILE A 360 -20.63 -19.01 17.81
N ASP A 361 -19.61 -19.87 17.92
CA ASP A 361 -18.76 -19.95 19.11
C ASP A 361 -18.02 -18.64 19.36
N THR A 362 -17.57 -17.96 18.30
CA THR A 362 -16.91 -16.65 18.39
C THR A 362 -17.88 -15.56 18.86
N ILE A 363 -19.12 -15.53 18.36
CA ILE A 363 -20.13 -14.54 18.77
C ILE A 363 -20.49 -14.72 20.25
N LEU A 364 -20.61 -15.97 20.72
CA LEU A 364 -20.90 -16.26 22.13
C LEU A 364 -19.77 -15.86 23.09
N GLN A 365 -18.55 -15.67 22.59
CA GLN A 365 -17.40 -15.20 23.35
C GLN A 365 -17.28 -13.67 23.41
N GLU A 366 -18.14 -12.92 22.68
CA GLU A 366 -18.08 -11.46 22.67
C GLU A 366 -18.53 -10.88 24.03
N PRO A 367 -17.65 -10.19 24.78
CA PRO A 367 -17.98 -9.69 26.12
C PRO A 367 -19.01 -8.55 26.10
N ILE A 368 -19.09 -7.78 25.02
CA ILE A 368 -20.01 -6.64 24.92
C ILE A 368 -21.34 -7.12 24.34
N GLN A 369 -22.37 -7.24 25.17
CA GLN A 369 -23.69 -7.76 24.78
C GLN A 369 -24.29 -7.08 23.53
N ALA A 370 -24.28 -5.75 23.48
CA ALA A 370 -24.79 -5.00 22.33
C ALA A 370 -23.97 -5.25 21.04
N ALA A 371 -22.65 -5.43 21.17
CA ALA A 371 -21.80 -5.76 20.03
C ALA A 371 -22.06 -7.21 19.58
N GLY A 372 -22.15 -8.16 20.51
CA GLY A 372 -22.50 -9.55 20.24
C GLY A 372 -23.86 -9.69 19.54
N ALA A 373 -24.85 -8.90 19.93
CA ALA A 373 -26.15 -8.87 19.28
C ALA A 373 -26.08 -8.34 17.84
N ASN A 374 -25.33 -7.26 17.59
CA ASN A 374 -25.12 -6.78 16.22
C ASN A 374 -24.37 -7.81 15.36
N LEU A 375 -23.35 -8.49 15.91
CA LEU A 375 -22.64 -9.56 15.21
C LEU A 375 -23.55 -10.76 14.91
N ALA A 376 -24.48 -11.10 15.81
CA ALA A 376 -25.47 -12.13 15.55
C ALA A 376 -26.40 -11.75 14.39
N LEU A 377 -26.80 -10.48 14.29
CA LEU A 377 -27.57 -9.98 13.14
C LEU A 377 -26.75 -9.96 11.85
N ASP A 378 -25.48 -9.54 11.90
CA ASP A 378 -24.55 -9.60 10.76
C ASP A 378 -24.40 -11.04 10.26
N ALA A 379 -24.23 -12.00 11.17
CA ALA A 379 -24.17 -13.42 10.86
C ALA A 379 -25.47 -13.93 10.22
N CYS A 380 -26.64 -13.55 10.75
CA CYS A 380 -27.92 -13.87 10.13
C CYS A 380 -28.02 -13.37 8.70
N ASN A 381 -27.64 -12.12 8.44
CA ASN A 381 -27.67 -11.54 7.10
C ASN A 381 -26.70 -12.25 6.15
N ALA A 382 -25.50 -12.60 6.63
CA ALA A 382 -24.52 -13.37 5.86
C ALA A 382 -25.05 -14.77 5.52
N ILE A 383 -25.59 -15.51 6.49
CA ILE A 383 -26.16 -16.85 6.29
C ILE A 383 -27.33 -16.78 5.31
N ALA A 384 -28.26 -15.87 5.54
CA ALA A 384 -29.45 -15.75 4.73
C ALA A 384 -29.16 -15.37 3.27
N SER A 385 -28.08 -14.63 3.04
CA SER A 385 -27.60 -14.28 1.68
C SER A 385 -26.83 -15.43 1.03
N SER A 386 -26.22 -16.31 1.82
CA SER A 386 -25.28 -17.33 1.35
C SER A 386 -25.91 -18.70 1.08
N PHE A 387 -26.90 -19.09 1.89
CA PHE A 387 -27.47 -20.43 1.85
C PHE A 387 -28.89 -20.43 1.28
N GLU A 388 -29.23 -21.53 0.58
CA GLU A 388 -30.61 -21.88 0.29
C GLU A 388 -31.36 -22.22 1.58
N VAL A 389 -32.69 -22.16 1.53
CA VAL A 389 -33.54 -22.46 2.68
C VAL A 389 -33.38 -23.93 3.06
N CYS A 390 -32.78 -24.17 4.22
CA CYS A 390 -32.67 -25.49 4.81
C CYS A 390 -32.92 -25.42 6.32
N GLN A 391 -33.24 -26.57 6.93
CA GLN A 391 -33.55 -26.62 8.36
C GLN A 391 -32.38 -26.11 9.21
N GLY A 392 -31.15 -26.51 8.89
CA GLY A 392 -29.96 -26.09 9.64
C GLY A 392 -29.73 -24.57 9.60
N ALA A 393 -29.87 -23.94 8.44
CA ALA A 393 -29.75 -22.49 8.32
C ALA A 393 -30.88 -21.77 9.09
N SER A 394 -32.10 -22.30 9.02
CA SER A 394 -33.27 -21.75 9.72
C SER A 394 -33.11 -21.82 11.26
N ASP A 395 -32.62 -22.96 11.77
CA ASP A 395 -32.38 -23.17 13.20
C ASP A 395 -31.29 -22.22 13.72
N ILE A 396 -30.19 -22.09 12.97
CA ILE A 396 -29.07 -21.19 13.33
C ILE A 396 -29.54 -19.73 13.32
N CYS A 397 -30.21 -19.29 12.26
CA CYS A 397 -30.72 -17.92 12.17
C CYS A 397 -31.71 -17.60 13.29
N SER A 398 -32.61 -18.53 13.63
CA SER A 398 -33.56 -18.35 14.74
C SER A 398 -32.83 -18.18 16.08
N LYS A 399 -31.83 -19.02 16.35
CA LYS A 399 -31.02 -18.93 17.58
C LYS A 399 -30.24 -17.61 17.68
N LEU A 400 -29.66 -17.15 16.58
CA LEU A 400 -28.92 -15.88 16.52
C LEU A 400 -29.86 -14.67 16.71
N VAL A 401 -31.05 -14.69 16.11
CA VAL A 401 -32.07 -13.64 16.32
C VAL A 401 -32.52 -13.58 17.78
N GLU A 402 -32.79 -14.72 18.41
CA GLU A 402 -33.15 -14.76 19.83
C GLU A 402 -32.01 -14.23 20.71
N THR A 403 -30.77 -14.58 20.40
CA THR A 403 -29.59 -14.02 21.08
C THR A 403 -29.55 -12.49 20.95
N ALA A 404 -29.86 -11.95 19.77
CA ALA A 404 -29.90 -10.50 19.55
C ALA A 404 -31.06 -9.82 20.30
N LYS A 405 -32.25 -10.43 20.33
CA LYS A 405 -33.44 -9.91 21.04
C LYS A 405 -33.22 -9.80 22.55
N LEU A 406 -32.39 -10.67 23.15
CA LEU A 406 -32.06 -10.59 24.57
C LEU A 406 -31.30 -9.31 24.94
N SER A 407 -30.59 -8.69 23.99
CA SER A 407 -29.72 -7.53 24.23
C SER A 407 -30.20 -6.25 23.56
N LEU A 408 -31.03 -6.33 22.51
CA LEU A 408 -31.53 -5.19 21.74
C LEU A 408 -33.01 -4.95 22.01
N SER A 409 -33.44 -3.69 21.94
CA SER A 409 -34.87 -3.34 22.04
C SER A 409 -35.67 -3.83 20.82
N SER A 410 -36.95 -4.10 21.01
CA SER A 410 -37.89 -4.49 19.94
C SER A 410 -38.00 -3.45 18.82
N ASP A 411 -37.74 -2.18 19.14
CA ASP A 411 -37.80 -1.04 18.20
C ASP A 411 -36.47 -0.82 17.46
N ASN A 412 -35.47 -1.68 17.68
CA ASN A 412 -34.20 -1.60 16.98
C ASN A 412 -34.42 -1.87 15.48
N LYS A 413 -34.14 -0.85 14.65
CA LYS A 413 -34.34 -0.91 13.20
C LYS A 413 -33.53 -2.02 12.51
N TYR A 414 -32.33 -2.31 13.01
CA TYR A 414 -31.48 -3.33 12.40
C TYR A 414 -32.00 -4.74 12.67
N LEU A 415 -32.45 -5.00 13.90
CA LEU A 415 -33.14 -6.23 14.28
C LEU A 415 -34.41 -6.44 13.42
N GLN A 416 -35.27 -5.42 13.33
CA GLN A 416 -36.52 -5.50 12.55
C GLN A 416 -36.25 -5.80 11.06
N SER A 417 -35.29 -5.09 10.46
CA SER A 417 -34.92 -5.28 9.05
C SER A 417 -34.34 -6.67 8.79
N THR A 418 -33.51 -7.18 9.71
CA THR A 418 -32.93 -8.53 9.59
C THR A 418 -34.00 -9.61 9.71
N VAL A 419 -34.93 -9.48 10.67
CA VAL A 419 -36.05 -10.43 10.83
C VAL A 419 -36.97 -10.40 9.60
N GLU A 420 -37.25 -9.23 9.04
CA GLU A 420 -38.03 -9.11 7.80
C GLU A 420 -37.32 -9.78 6.61
N PHE A 421 -36.01 -9.57 6.47
CA PHE A 421 -35.21 -10.22 5.44
C PHE A 421 -35.25 -11.75 5.56
N LEU A 422 -35.10 -12.29 6.78
CA LEU A 422 -35.18 -13.73 7.06
C LEU A 422 -36.56 -14.31 6.72
N LYS A 423 -37.64 -13.59 7.06
CA LYS A 423 -39.01 -13.96 6.70
C LYS A 423 -39.22 -13.96 5.18
N ASN A 424 -38.67 -12.98 4.47
CA ASN A 424 -38.76 -12.89 3.01
C ASN A 424 -37.97 -14.00 2.32
N ARG A 425 -36.85 -14.43 2.90
CA ARG A 425 -36.08 -15.61 2.45
C ARG A 425 -36.73 -16.94 2.83
N GLY A 426 -37.73 -16.96 3.72
CA GLY A 426 -38.37 -18.18 4.19
C GLY A 426 -37.57 -18.97 5.23
N LEU A 427 -36.56 -18.35 5.86
CA LEU A 427 -35.71 -18.97 6.88
C LEU A 427 -36.32 -18.93 8.29
N ILE A 428 -37.35 -18.10 8.50
CA ILE A 428 -38.10 -18.04 9.75
C ILE A 428 -39.60 -17.91 9.41
N GLN A 429 -40.45 -18.65 10.14
CA GLN A 429 -41.89 -18.64 9.88
C GLN A 429 -42.55 -17.28 10.18
N ARG A 430 -43.60 -16.96 9.42
CA ARG A 430 -44.48 -15.82 9.71
C ARG A 430 -45.36 -16.14 10.93
N GLY A 431 -44.80 -16.01 12.13
CA GLY A 431 -45.55 -16.14 13.39
C GLY A 431 -44.77 -16.66 14.59
N GLU A 432 -43.54 -17.15 14.42
CA GLU A 432 -42.72 -17.74 15.50
C GLU A 432 -41.84 -16.74 16.27
N LEU A 433 -42.03 -15.42 16.08
CA LEU A 433 -41.22 -14.39 16.73
C LEU A 433 -42.02 -13.20 17.24
#